data_AF-A0A7E4VHM9-F1
#
_entry.id   AF-A0A7E4VHM9-F1
#
_cell.length_a   1.000
_cell.length_b   1.000
_cell.length_c   1.000
_cell.angle_alpha   90.00
_cell.angle_beta   90.00
_cell.angle_gamma   90.00
#
_symmetry.space_group_name_H-M   'P 1'
#
loop_
_entity.id
_entity.type
_entity.pdbx_description
1 polymer ?
#
loop_
_entity_poly.entity_id
_entity_poly.type
_entity_poly.pdbx_seq_one_letter_code
_entity_poly.pdbx_strand_id
1 'polypeptide(L)'
;MSTHDALCDLVFSANCVSQFSSAGPTHMWSGDDLLPAFMYVVVRAQLRNLGAEIRLISDFSPGLRSSGQLSLMFTMLCASYIQIIKEQQIPS
;
A
#
# COMPACT_ATOMS: atom_id res chain seq x y z
N MET A 1 11.85 -6.79 13.81
CA MET A 1 11.40 -6.36 12.48
C MET A 1 10.62 -5.09 12.72
N SER A 2 11.24 -3.94 12.43
CA SER A 2 10.76 -2.65 12.91
C SER A 2 9.79 -2.08 11.88
N THR A 3 8.78 -1.34 12.33
CA THR A 3 7.78 -0.66 11.47
C THR A 3 8.41 0.32 10.45
N HIS A 4 9.70 0.60 10.58
CA HIS A 4 10.54 1.28 9.60
C HIS A 4 10.74 0.50 8.28
N ASP A 5 10.67 -0.84 8.29
CA ASP A 5 10.97 -1.67 7.13
C ASP A 5 9.85 -1.60 6.08
N ALA A 6 8.59 -1.65 6.51
CA ALA A 6 7.43 -1.53 5.61
C ALA A 6 7.25 -0.11 5.01
N LEU A 7 7.84 0.90 5.65
CA LEU A 7 7.85 2.29 5.18
C LEU A 7 8.86 2.51 4.03
N CYS A 8 10.01 1.85 4.11
CA CYS A 8 10.99 1.82 3.01
C CYS A 8 10.37 1.21 1.75
N ASP A 9 9.57 0.16 1.86
CA ASP A 9 8.98 -0.57 0.72
C ASP A 9 8.04 0.29 -0.16
N LEU A 10 7.49 1.39 0.38
CA LEU A 10 6.52 2.23 -0.33
C LEU A 10 7.11 3.52 -0.91
N VAL A 11 8.10 4.13 -0.23
CA VAL A 11 9.01 5.07 -0.89
C VAL A 11 9.74 4.35 -2.02
N PHE A 12 10.08 3.08 -1.82
CA PHE A 12 10.57 2.20 -2.86
C PHE A 12 9.53 1.99 -3.96
N SER A 13 8.24 1.81 -3.68
CA SER A 13 7.21 1.71 -4.74
C SER A 13 7.18 2.93 -5.67
N ALA A 14 7.14 4.17 -5.17
CA ALA A 14 7.13 5.34 -6.04
C ALA A 14 8.43 5.51 -6.86
N ASN A 15 9.58 5.21 -6.24
CA ASN A 15 10.89 5.28 -6.90
C ASN A 15 11.09 4.10 -7.89
N CYS A 16 10.53 2.94 -7.59
CA CYS A 16 10.52 1.78 -8.49
C CYS A 16 9.58 2.03 -9.66
N VAL A 17 8.38 2.53 -9.40
CA VAL A 17 7.43 2.86 -10.46
C VAL A 17 8.05 3.91 -11.39
N SER A 18 8.72 4.94 -10.89
CA SER A 18 9.42 5.90 -11.76
C SER A 18 10.61 5.28 -12.51
N GLN A 19 11.36 4.35 -11.90
CA GLN A 19 12.47 3.66 -12.54
C GLN A 19 12.03 2.70 -13.66
N PHE A 20 10.90 2.02 -13.49
CA PHE A 20 10.41 1.01 -14.44
C PHE A 20 9.33 1.55 -15.39
N SER A 21 8.84 2.77 -15.16
CA SER A 21 7.87 3.42 -16.03
C SER A 21 8.52 4.05 -17.27
N SER A 22 7.85 3.92 -18.40
CA SER A 22 8.17 4.60 -19.65
C SER A 22 7.83 6.10 -19.64
N ALA A 23 7.20 6.62 -18.60
CA ALA A 23 6.84 8.05 -18.47
C ALA A 23 8.02 8.97 -18.14
N GLY A 24 9.18 8.41 -17.76
CA GLY A 24 10.41 9.15 -17.48
C GLY A 24 10.54 9.69 -16.05
N PRO A 25 11.73 10.19 -15.66
CA PRO A 25 12.08 10.51 -14.26
C PRO A 25 11.41 11.77 -13.71
N THR A 26 10.85 12.62 -14.57
CA THR A 26 10.18 13.89 -14.18
C THR A 26 8.67 13.76 -14.07
N HIS A 27 8.12 12.56 -14.30
CA HIS A 27 6.69 12.33 -14.22
C HIS A 27 6.20 12.45 -12.77
N MET A 28 5.18 13.27 -12.55
CA MET A 28 4.56 13.42 -11.23
C MET A 28 3.47 12.37 -11.05
N TRP A 29 3.77 11.34 -10.27
CA TRP A 29 2.81 10.28 -9.94
C TRP A 29 1.75 10.78 -8.97
N SER A 30 0.48 10.62 -9.33
CA SER A 30 -0.63 10.79 -8.38
C SER A 30 -0.84 9.53 -7.54
N GLY A 31 -1.59 9.65 -6.46
CA GLY A 31 -1.94 8.48 -5.64
C GLY A 31 -2.73 7.42 -6.42
N ASP A 32 -3.54 7.85 -7.39
CA ASP A 32 -4.33 6.94 -8.22
C ASP A 32 -3.46 6.16 -9.21
N ASP A 33 -2.38 6.77 -9.70
CA ASP A 33 -1.42 6.09 -10.58
C ASP A 33 -0.61 5.02 -9.83
N LEU A 34 -0.36 5.25 -8.54
CA LEU A 34 0.42 4.34 -7.68
C LEU A 34 -0.42 3.22 -7.07
N LEU A 35 -1.74 3.43 -6.92
CA LEU A 35 -2.63 2.47 -6.25
C LEU A 35 -2.65 1.07 -6.90
N PRO A 36 -2.71 0.91 -8.24
CA PRO A 36 -2.65 -0.41 -8.87
C PRO A 36 -1.32 -1.14 -8.63
N ALA A 37 -0.21 -0.41 -8.70
CA ALA A 37 1.12 -0.98 -8.44
C ALA A 37 1.25 -1.41 -6.98
N PHE A 38 0.71 -0.59 -6.07
CA PHE A 38 0.65 -0.90 -4.66
C PHE A 38 -0.19 -2.16 -4.38
N MET A 39 -1.39 -2.24 -4.94
CA MET A 39 -2.26 -3.41 -4.85
C MET A 39 -1.58 -4.68 -5.38
N TYR A 40 -0.89 -4.60 -6.51
CA TYR A 40 -0.12 -5.71 -7.05
C TYR A 40 0.94 -6.23 -6.05
N VAL A 41 1.68 -5.32 -5.41
CA VAL A 41 2.66 -5.69 -4.38
C VAL A 41 1.98 -6.37 -3.19
N VAL A 42 0.87 -5.81 -2.68
CA VAL A 42 0.13 -6.39 -1.53
C VAL A 42 -0.34 -7.82 -1.83
N VAL A 43 -0.89 -8.05 -3.03
CA VAL A 43 -1.33 -9.38 -3.46
C VAL A 43 -0.15 -10.35 -3.56
N ARG A 44 0.95 -9.92 -4.20
CA ARG A 44 2.13 -10.76 -4.43
C ARG A 44 2.95 -11.03 -3.17
N ALA A 45 2.89 -10.13 -2.19
CA ALA A 45 3.51 -10.31 -0.88
C ALA A 45 2.84 -11.42 -0.05
N GLN A 46 1.61 -11.83 -0.41
CA GLN A 46 0.87 -12.90 0.26
C GLN A 46 0.82 -12.73 1.79
N LEU A 47 0.56 -11.48 2.22
CA LEU A 47 0.53 -11.11 3.63
C LEU A 47 -0.50 -11.96 4.38
N ARG A 48 -0.02 -12.80 5.30
CA ARG A 48 -0.88 -13.68 6.10
C ARG A 48 -1.68 -12.84 7.09
N ASN A 49 -2.95 -13.18 7.27
CA ASN A 49 -3.83 -12.50 8.22
C ASN A 49 -3.87 -10.98 8.03
N LEU A 50 -3.84 -10.50 6.78
CA LEU A 50 -3.74 -9.07 6.44
C LEU A 50 -4.72 -8.18 7.21
N GLY A 51 -5.97 -8.63 7.42
CA GLY A 51 -6.94 -7.87 8.22
C GLY A 51 -6.55 -7.68 9.70
N ALA A 52 -5.88 -8.66 10.30
CA ALA A 52 -5.40 -8.56 11.68
C ALA A 52 -4.20 -7.61 11.77
N GLU A 53 -3.28 -7.66 10.80
CA GLU A 53 -2.14 -6.75 10.72
C GLU A 53 -2.60 -5.29 10.54
N ILE A 54 -3.58 -5.04 9.67
CA ILE A 54 -4.18 -3.71 9.48
C ILE A 54 -4.77 -3.18 10.78
N ARG A 55 -5.51 -4.03 11.52
CA ARG A 55 -6.09 -3.65 12.81
C ARG A 55 -5.01 -3.38 13.85
N LEU A 56 -3.96 -4.20 13.92
CA LEU A 56 -2.81 -3.96 14.79
C LEU A 56 -2.19 -2.58 14.51
N ILE A 57 -1.94 -2.25 13.24
CA ILE A 57 -1.40 -0.94 12.88
C ILE A 57 -2.34 0.19 13.32
N SER A 58 -3.64 0.06 13.07
CA SER A 58 -4.65 1.06 13.48
C SER A 58 -4.68 1.28 14.98
N ASP A 59 -4.60 0.20 15.76
CA ASP A 59 -4.79 0.25 17.21
C ASP A 59 -3.53 0.74 17.94
N PHE A 60 -2.34 0.48 17.38
CA PHE A 60 -1.05 0.79 18.01
C PHE A 60 -0.30 1.96 17.37
N SER A 61 -0.87 2.65 16.37
CA SER A 61 -0.24 3.80 15.70
C SER A 61 -1.09 5.09 15.83
N PRO A 62 -1.20 5.69 17.03
CA PRO A 62 -2.05 6.87 17.24
C PRO A 62 -1.64 8.10 16.40
N GLY A 63 -0.36 8.22 16.04
CA GLY A 63 0.16 9.30 15.18
C GLY A 63 -0.05 9.08 13.67
N LEU A 64 -0.63 7.95 13.27
CA LEU A 64 -0.75 7.55 11.87
C LEU A 64 -1.60 8.55 11.06
N ARG A 65 -2.67 9.07 11.65
CA ARG A 65 -3.62 9.97 10.98
C ARG A 65 -3.01 11.34 10.62
N SER A 66 -2.04 11.81 11.40
CA SER A 66 -1.34 13.07 11.17
C SER A 66 -0.11 12.95 10.26
N SER A 67 0.22 11.74 9.79
CA SER A 67 1.50 11.43 9.15
C SER A 67 1.48 11.57 7.61
N GLY A 68 0.69 12.48 7.05
CA GLY A 68 0.71 12.86 5.62
C GLY A 68 0.74 11.68 4.64
N GLN A 69 1.92 11.39 4.05
CA GLN A 69 2.09 10.26 3.13
C GLN A 69 1.78 8.91 3.77
N LEU A 70 2.15 8.71 5.03
CA LEU A 70 1.91 7.44 5.71
C LEU A 70 0.41 7.19 5.97
N SER A 71 -0.37 8.24 6.27
CA SER A 71 -1.83 8.10 6.41
C SER A 71 -2.47 7.72 5.07
N LEU A 72 -1.96 8.27 3.96
CA LEU A 72 -2.38 7.91 2.60
C LEU A 72 -2.05 6.44 2.30
N MET A 73 -0.83 6.00 2.60
CA MET A 73 -0.37 4.63 2.36
C MET A 73 -1.16 3.60 3.16
N PHE A 74 -1.45 3.90 4.43
CA PHE A 74 -2.33 3.06 5.23
C PHE A 74 -3.75 3.00 4.66
N THR A 75 -4.25 4.11 4.13
CA THR A 75 -5.54 4.15 3.43
C THR A 75 -5.52 3.28 2.17
N MET A 76 -4.45 3.32 1.37
CA MET A 76 -4.27 2.47 0.19
C MET A 76 -4.19 0.98 0.57
N LEU A 77 -3.56 0.64 1.70
CA LEU A 77 -3.53 -0.73 2.24
C LEU A 77 -4.93 -1.22 2.63
N CYS A 78 -5.70 -0.40 3.34
CA CYS A 78 -7.09 -0.69 3.68
C CYS A 78 -7.96 -0.87 2.43
N ALA A 79 -7.83 0.03 1.45
CA ALA A 79 -8.56 -0.05 0.18
C ALA A 79 -8.20 -1.34 -0.58
N SER A 80 -6.91 -1.68 -0.63
CA SER A 80 -6.43 -2.89 -1.28
C SER A 80 -6.98 -4.15 -0.62
N TYR A 81 -6.98 -4.20 0.71
CA TYR A 81 -7.59 -5.31 1.47
C TYR A 81 -9.07 -5.48 1.15
N ILE A 82 -9.85 -4.39 1.16
CA ILE A 82 -11.29 -4.44 0.84
C ILE A 82 -11.52 -5.00 -0.56
N GLN A 83 -10.72 -4.56 -1.54
CA GLN A 83 -10.84 -5.00 -2.92
C GLN A 83 -10.48 -6.48 -3.08
N ILE A 84 -9.41 -6.96 -2.43
CA ILE A 84 -9.04 -8.38 -2.43
C ILE A 84 -10.19 -9.24 -1.88
N ILE A 85 -10.81 -8.81 -0.78
CA ILE A 85 -11.95 -9.52 -0.19
C ILE A 85 -13.15 -9.53 -1.15
N LYS A 86 -13.44 -8.41 -1.81
CA LYS A 86 -14.53 -8.34 -2.80
C LYS A 86 -14.31 -9.32 -3.95
N GLU A 87 -13.10 -9.39 -4.51
CA GLU A 87 -12.80 -10.29 -5.62
C GLU A 87 -12.90 -11.78 -5.23
N GLN A 88 -12.57 -12.12 -3.98
CA GLN A 88 -12.76 -13.48 -3.46
C GLN A 88 -14.23 -13.86 -3.25
N GLN A 89 -15.13 -12.87 -3.12
CA GLN A 89 -16.56 -13.08 -2.90
C GLN A 89 -17.36 -13.18 -4.20
N ILE A 90 -16.76 -12.94 -5.37
CA ILE A 90 -17.42 -13.09 -6.67
C ILE A 90 -17.50 -14.61 -6.97
N PRO A 91 -18.70 -15.21 -7.03
CA PRO A 91 -18.83 -16.61 -7.43
C PRO A 91 -18.43 -16.77 -8.90
N SER A 92 -17.59 -17.77 -9.17
CA SER A 92 -17.14 -18.18 -10.51
C SER A 92 -18.26 -18.76 -11.35
#